data_AF-A0A1Q3H6E3-F1
#
_entry.id   AF-A0A1Q3H6E3-F1
#
_cell.length_a   1.000
_cell.length_b   1.000
_cell.length_c   1.000
_cell.angle_alpha   90.00
_cell.angle_beta   90.00
_cell.angle_gamma   90.00
#
_symmetry.space_group_name_H-M   'P 1'
#
loop_
_entity.id
_entity.type
_entity.pdbx_description
1 polymer ?
#
loop_
_entity_poly.entity_id
_entity_poly.type
_entity_poly.pdbx_seq_one_letter_code
_entity_poly.pdbx_strand_id
1 'polypeptide(L)'
;MEPSVDSREYRVVFFCPTSSAQLEHIEAPVRRVLTRISAPPAELAPLEAAGTLGEAGWRVYLVRSMTERSAAHALAAHVTEAASAIATELDTEVLGLYVDVGSDSARICRCLPDESPETFAGRRRNVLDRTAEWLDVNPASLSALFQLGLDTDEEMDAEDRFVESKLREARELMQRYRQGK
;
A
#
# COMPACT_ATOMS: atom_id res chain seq x y z
N MET A 1 20.14 16.38 -9.72
CA MET A 1 18.68 16.42 -9.95
C MET A 1 18.21 15.00 -9.69
N GLU A 2 17.87 14.70 -8.44
CA GLU A 2 17.43 13.36 -8.05
C GLU A 2 16.04 13.14 -8.67
N PRO A 3 15.78 12.01 -9.35
CA PRO A 3 14.46 11.76 -9.90
C PRO A 3 13.47 11.73 -8.73
N SER A 4 12.43 12.54 -8.84
CA SER A 4 11.27 12.49 -7.95
C SER A 4 10.69 11.08 -8.01
N VAL A 5 11.07 10.26 -7.04
CA VAL A 5 10.62 8.87 -6.88
C VAL A 5 9.11 8.92 -6.61
N ASP A 6 8.33 8.54 -7.61
CA ASP A 6 6.87 8.63 -7.55
C ASP A 6 6.36 7.69 -6.45
N SER A 7 5.54 8.23 -5.54
CA SER A 7 4.91 7.44 -4.48
C SER A 7 3.96 6.37 -5.04
N ARG A 8 3.62 6.41 -6.34
CA ARG A 8 2.84 5.39 -7.06
C ARG A 8 3.66 4.13 -7.40
N GLU A 9 4.99 4.22 -7.42
CA GLU A 9 5.86 3.11 -7.82
C GLU A 9 6.20 2.14 -6.68
N TYR A 10 5.97 2.53 -5.42
CA TYR A 10 6.38 1.75 -4.25
C TYR A 10 5.22 1.59 -3.27
N ARG A 11 5.06 0.36 -2.74
CA ARG A 11 4.03 0.03 -1.77
C ARG A 11 4.65 -0.73 -0.60
N VAL A 12 4.37 -0.25 0.61
CA VAL A 12 4.70 -0.97 1.87
C VAL A 12 3.41 -1.24 2.61
N VAL A 13 3.20 -2.51 2.96
CA VAL A 13 2.00 -3.00 3.61
C VAL A 13 2.40 -3.81 4.84
N PHE A 14 1.70 -3.59 5.95
CA PHE A 14 1.84 -4.37 7.16
C PHE A 14 0.56 -5.18 7.42
N PHE A 15 0.70 -6.45 7.69
CA PHE A 15 -0.38 -7.35 8.09
C PHE A 15 -0.25 -7.61 9.59
N CYS A 16 -1.29 -7.25 10.34
CA CYS A 16 -1.35 -7.38 11.79
C CYS A 16 -2.59 -8.20 12.17
N PRO A 17 -2.55 -9.05 13.20
CA PRO A 17 -3.71 -9.77 13.69
C PRO A 17 -4.80 -8.81 14.18
N THR A 18 -6.04 -9.06 13.79
CA THR A 18 -7.20 -8.20 14.11
C THR A 18 -7.43 -8.06 15.61
N SER A 19 -7.04 -9.07 16.40
CA SER A 19 -7.09 -9.07 17.86
C SER A 19 -6.20 -8.00 18.50
N SER A 20 -5.08 -7.66 17.85
CA SER A 20 -4.02 -6.81 18.41
C SER A 20 -3.79 -5.52 17.62
N ALA A 21 -4.44 -5.39 16.46
CA ALA A 21 -4.26 -4.28 15.53
C ALA A 21 -4.94 -2.98 16.01
N GLN A 22 -4.28 -2.28 16.94
CA GLN A 22 -4.58 -0.91 17.33
C GLN A 22 -3.66 0.05 16.57
N LEU A 23 -4.25 0.95 15.77
CA LEU A 23 -3.52 1.84 14.86
C LEU A 23 -2.42 2.66 15.57
N GLU A 24 -2.73 3.20 16.75
CA GLU A 24 -1.80 3.99 17.57
C GLU A 24 -0.51 3.24 17.94
N HIS A 25 -0.62 1.94 18.22
CA HIS A 25 0.52 1.08 18.55
C HIS A 25 1.32 0.64 17.33
N ILE A 26 0.76 0.75 16.13
CA ILE A 26 1.45 0.43 14.87
C ILE A 26 2.14 1.68 14.31
N GLU A 27 1.48 2.83 14.39
CA GLU A 27 2.00 4.10 13.90
C GLU A 27 3.26 4.55 14.65
N ALA A 28 3.30 4.37 15.98
CA ALA A 28 4.43 4.81 16.77
C ALA A 28 5.75 4.13 16.35
N PRO A 29 5.85 2.79 16.22
CA PRO A 29 7.02 2.11 15.67
C PRO A 29 7.41 2.59 14.27
N VAL A 30 6.45 2.70 13.34
CA VAL A 30 6.73 3.14 11.96
C VAL A 30 7.26 4.57 11.93
N ARG A 31 6.65 5.48 12.70
CA ARG A 31 7.09 6.87 12.82
C ARG A 31 8.49 6.97 13.43
N ARG A 32 8.82 6.14 14.44
CA ARG A 32 10.17 6.08 15.03
C ARG A 32 11.21 5.70 13.97
N VAL A 33 10.94 4.65 13.18
CA VAL A 33 11.84 4.22 12.10
C VAL A 33 12.00 5.32 11.05
N LEU A 34 10.90 5.89 10.56
CA LEU A 34 10.92 6.98 9.57
C LEU A 34 11.71 8.20 10.05
N THR A 35 11.50 8.61 11.30
CA THR A 35 12.25 9.73 11.92
C THR A 35 13.73 9.44 11.97
N ARG A 36 14.11 8.23 12.38
CA ARG A 36 15.51 7.84 12.52
C ARG A 36 16.25 7.79 11.18
N ILE A 37 15.57 7.34 10.11
CA ILE A 37 16.15 7.30 8.76
C ILE A 37 16.00 8.64 8.02
N SER A 38 15.50 9.69 8.68
CA SER A 38 15.20 11.00 8.07
C SER A 38 14.29 10.90 6.84
N ALA A 39 13.38 9.93 6.83
CA ALA A 39 12.42 9.72 5.75
C ALA A 39 11.24 10.69 5.85
N PRO A 40 10.52 10.92 4.74
CA PRO A 40 9.31 11.71 4.75
C PRO A 40 8.25 11.11 5.70
N PRO A 41 7.40 11.97 6.31
CA PRO A 41 6.31 11.50 7.15
C PRO A 41 5.32 10.68 6.33
N ALA A 42 4.83 9.60 6.95
CA ALA A 42 3.83 8.72 6.36
C ALA A 42 2.68 8.48 7.34
N GLU A 43 1.51 8.24 6.78
CA GLU A 43 0.32 7.80 7.50
C GLU A 43 0.07 6.31 7.23
N LEU A 44 -0.47 5.60 8.21
CA LEU A 44 -0.91 4.22 8.05
C LEU A 44 -2.40 4.20 7.76
N ALA A 45 -2.77 3.99 6.50
CA ALA A 45 -4.18 3.86 6.12
C ALA A 45 -4.63 2.40 6.23
N PRO A 46 -5.67 2.08 7.02
CA PRO A 46 -6.26 0.74 7.02
C PRO A 46 -6.88 0.45 5.65
N LEU A 47 -6.64 -0.73 5.11
CA LEU A 47 -7.22 -1.20 3.85
C LEU A 47 -8.51 -1.97 4.11
N GLU A 48 -9.65 -1.28 3.99
CA GLU A 48 -11.01 -1.85 4.17
C GLU A 48 -11.34 -2.94 3.13
N ALA A 49 -10.76 -2.87 1.92
CA ALA A 49 -10.99 -3.83 0.84
C ALA A 49 -10.35 -5.22 1.08
N ALA A 50 -9.73 -5.41 2.24
CA ALA A 50 -9.11 -6.66 2.66
C ALA A 50 -10.15 -7.67 3.24
N GLY A 51 -11.38 -7.70 2.72
CA GLY A 51 -12.50 -8.47 3.31
C GLY A 51 -12.17 -9.93 3.63
N THR A 52 -11.54 -10.67 2.70
CA THR A 52 -11.10 -12.05 2.95
C THR A 52 -9.95 -12.17 3.95
N LEU A 53 -9.12 -11.13 4.10
CA LEU A 53 -8.08 -11.09 5.13
C LEU A 53 -8.67 -10.78 6.51
N GLY A 54 -9.66 -9.89 6.58
CA GLY A 54 -10.40 -9.62 7.80
C GLY A 54 -11.10 -10.88 8.33
N GLU A 55 -11.69 -11.68 7.44
CA GLU A 55 -12.25 -13.01 7.77
C GLU A 55 -11.18 -14.00 8.24
N ALA A 56 -9.98 -13.95 7.66
CA ALA A 56 -8.81 -14.72 8.10
C ALA A 56 -8.17 -14.16 9.39
N GLY A 57 -8.73 -13.10 9.98
CA GLY A 57 -8.25 -12.52 11.22
C GLY A 57 -7.11 -11.52 11.05
N TRP A 58 -6.83 -11.03 9.84
CA TRP A 58 -5.77 -10.06 9.55
C TRP A 58 -6.31 -8.68 9.19
N ARG A 59 -5.74 -7.64 9.81
CA ARG A 59 -5.86 -6.25 9.37
C ARG A 59 -4.65 -5.83 8.57
N VAL A 60 -4.90 -5.02 7.56
CA VAL A 60 -3.89 -4.59 6.60
C VAL A 60 -3.74 -3.08 6.67
N TYR A 61 -2.51 -2.60 6.81
CA TYR A 61 -2.17 -1.19 6.87
C TYR A 61 -1.22 -0.84 5.72
N LEU A 62 -1.61 0.13 4.90
CA LEU A 62 -0.81 0.68 3.82
C LEU A 62 -0.06 1.92 4.30
N VAL A 63 1.24 1.98 4.04
CA VAL A 63 2.02 3.20 4.25
C VAL A 63 1.73 4.18 3.12
N ARG A 64 1.11 5.32 3.45
CA ARG A 64 0.86 6.44 2.54
C ARG A 64 1.81 7.59 2.82
N SER A 65 2.56 8.02 1.81
CA SER A 65 3.41 9.21 1.90
C SER A 65 2.52 10.45 2.07
N MET A 66 2.85 11.31 3.03
CA MET A 66 2.18 12.62 3.20
C MET A 66 2.85 13.73 2.38
N THR A 67 3.88 13.40 1.60
CA THR A 67 4.69 14.33 0.81
C THR A 67 4.94 13.75 -0.57
N GLU A 68 5.43 14.59 -1.49
CA GLU A 68 5.86 14.17 -2.83
C GLU A 68 6.95 13.08 -2.82
N ARG A 69 7.75 13.01 -1.75
CA ARG A 69 8.77 11.96 -1.59
C ARG A 69 8.16 10.67 -1.06
N SER A 70 8.50 9.56 -1.70
CA SER A 70 8.00 8.23 -1.33
C SER A 70 8.57 7.72 0.00
N ALA A 71 7.76 7.71 1.05
CA ALA A 71 8.08 7.07 2.33
C ALA A 71 8.17 5.54 2.18
N ALA A 72 7.36 4.97 1.29
CA ALA A 72 7.40 3.55 0.95
C ALA A 72 8.75 3.14 0.35
N HIS A 73 9.34 3.98 -0.50
CA HIS A 73 10.68 3.77 -1.04
C HIS A 73 11.75 3.88 0.05
N ALA A 74 11.68 4.90 0.91
CA ALA A 74 12.64 5.05 2.02
C ALA A 74 12.57 3.87 3.01
N LEU A 75 11.36 3.35 3.25
CA LEU A 75 11.14 2.16 4.07
C LEU A 75 11.56 0.87 3.36
N ALA A 76 11.78 0.84 2.06
CA ALA A 76 12.12 -0.38 1.31
C ALA A 76 13.28 -1.15 1.94
N ALA A 77 14.34 -0.46 2.40
CA ALA A 77 15.46 -1.08 3.09
C ALA A 77 15.10 -1.51 4.52
N HIS A 78 14.23 -0.77 5.19
CA HIS A 78 13.89 -0.87 6.63
C HIS A 78 12.54 -1.54 6.93
N VAL A 79 11.84 -2.14 5.94
CA VAL A 79 10.54 -2.79 6.17
C VAL A 79 10.62 -3.87 7.24
N THR A 80 11.68 -4.69 7.22
CA THR A 80 11.90 -5.73 8.24
C THR A 80 12.01 -5.15 9.63
N GLU A 81 12.72 -4.04 9.76
CA GLU A 81 12.91 -3.38 11.04
C GLU A 81 11.64 -2.72 11.56
N ALA A 82 10.87 -2.08 10.68
CA ALA A 82 9.56 -1.55 11.03
C ALA A 82 8.61 -2.67 11.44
N ALA A 83 8.55 -3.77 10.68
CA ALA A 83 7.72 -4.93 11.00
C ALA A 83 8.13 -5.59 12.33
N SER A 84 9.42 -5.74 12.61
CA SER A 84 9.92 -6.26 13.89
C SER A 84 9.57 -5.32 15.04
N ALA A 85 9.70 -4.00 14.87
CA ALA A 85 9.32 -3.05 15.91
C ALA A 85 7.81 -3.09 16.20
N ILE A 86 6.96 -3.28 15.18
CA ILE A 86 5.52 -3.48 15.37
C ILE A 86 5.26 -4.83 16.07
N ALA A 87 5.93 -5.90 15.67
CA ALA A 87 5.77 -7.23 16.28
C ALA A 87 6.11 -7.22 17.77
N THR A 88 7.19 -6.52 18.17
CA THR A 88 7.56 -6.34 19.58
C THR A 88 6.55 -5.47 20.35
N GLU A 89 6.05 -4.39 19.74
CA GLU A 89 5.08 -3.50 20.41
C GLU A 89 3.70 -4.16 20.57
N LEU A 90 3.29 -5.00 19.61
CA LEU A 90 2.02 -5.72 19.62
C LEU A 90 2.10 -7.11 20.29
N ASP A 91 3.31 -7.56 20.66
CA ASP A 91 3.61 -8.91 21.14
C ASP A 91 2.96 -10.01 20.28
N THR A 92 3.08 -9.87 18.96
CA THR A 92 2.37 -10.73 18.00
C THR A 92 3.10 -10.84 16.68
N GLU A 93 2.69 -11.82 15.86
CA GLU A 93 3.23 -12.00 14.52
C GLU A 93 2.78 -10.86 13.59
N VAL A 94 3.72 -10.24 12.90
CA VAL A 94 3.48 -9.19 11.93
C VAL A 94 4.20 -9.53 10.63
N LEU A 95 3.49 -9.42 9.52
CA LEU A 95 4.10 -9.53 8.19
C LEU A 95 4.30 -8.14 7.59
N GLY A 96 5.50 -7.86 7.10
CA GLY A 96 5.82 -6.64 6.36
C GLY A 96 6.08 -6.98 4.89
N LEU A 97 5.33 -6.38 3.98
CA LEU A 97 5.48 -6.58 2.55
C LEU A 97 5.87 -5.27 1.88
N TYR A 98 6.91 -5.33 1.06
CA TYR A 98 7.33 -4.30 0.14
C TYR A 98 7.12 -4.76 -1.29
N VAL A 99 6.56 -3.91 -2.12
CA VAL A 99 6.38 -4.13 -3.56
C VAL A 99 6.91 -2.93 -4.31
N ASP A 100 7.79 -3.19 -5.26
CA ASP A 100 8.21 -2.25 -6.30
C ASP A 100 7.36 -2.53 -7.55
N VAL A 101 6.46 -1.62 -7.85
CA VAL A 101 5.53 -1.69 -8.97
C VAL A 101 6.25 -1.47 -10.30
N GLY A 102 7.35 -0.71 -10.29
CA GLY A 102 8.14 -0.39 -11.49
C GLY A 102 9.05 -1.54 -11.94
N SER A 103 9.60 -2.33 -11.01
CA SER A 103 10.60 -3.37 -11.32
C SER A 103 10.12 -4.83 -11.20
N ASP A 104 8.83 -5.06 -10.93
CA ASP A 104 8.24 -6.38 -10.64
C ASP A 104 8.96 -7.14 -9.51
N SER A 105 9.61 -6.40 -8.60
CA SER A 105 10.31 -6.94 -7.45
C SER A 105 9.50 -6.72 -6.17
N ALA A 106 9.59 -7.68 -5.25
CA ALA A 106 8.94 -7.56 -3.95
C ALA A 106 9.79 -8.24 -2.87
N ARG A 107 9.49 -7.91 -1.63
CA ARG A 107 10.09 -8.52 -0.45
C ARG A 107 9.07 -8.62 0.65
N ILE A 108 8.94 -9.79 1.26
CA ILE A 108 8.17 -9.98 2.47
C ILE A 108 9.10 -10.34 3.64
N CYS A 109 8.72 -9.91 4.83
CA CYS A 109 9.28 -10.36 6.09
C CYS A 109 8.16 -10.82 7.02
N ARG A 110 8.43 -11.90 7.76
CA ARG A 110 7.64 -12.39 8.87
C ARG A 110 8.40 -12.14 10.15
N CYS A 111 7.80 -11.35 11.04
CA CYS A 111 8.42 -10.96 12.29
C CYS A 111 7.56 -11.47 13.45
N LEU A 112 8.17 -12.22 14.36
CA LEU A 112 7.60 -12.59 15.66
C LEU A 112 8.30 -11.80 16.76
N PRO A 113 7.65 -11.59 17.92
CA PRO A 113 8.33 -11.00 19.07
C PRO A 113 9.52 -11.88 19.47
N ASP A 114 10.67 -11.25 19.71
CA ASP A 114 11.92 -11.88 20.17
C ASP A 114 12.55 -12.95 19.26
N GLU A 115 12.03 -13.15 18.04
CA GLU A 115 12.62 -14.05 17.04
C GLU A 115 13.30 -13.30 15.88
N SER A 116 14.23 -13.98 15.22
CA SER A 116 14.83 -13.46 13.98
C SER A 116 13.79 -13.43 12.86
N PRO A 117 13.64 -12.31 12.14
CA PRO A 117 12.63 -12.20 11.10
C PRO A 117 12.95 -13.10 9.90
N GLU A 118 11.97 -13.88 9.44
CA GLU A 118 12.08 -14.66 8.20
C GLU A 118 11.83 -13.72 7.02
N THR A 119 12.75 -13.66 6.07
CA THR A 119 12.62 -12.75 4.91
C THR A 119 12.67 -13.53 3.60
N PHE A 120 11.87 -13.09 2.64
CA PHE A 120 11.84 -13.65 1.29
C PHE A 120 11.74 -12.52 0.28
N ALA A 121 12.69 -12.48 -0.66
CA ALA A 121 12.77 -11.46 -1.71
C ALA A 121 12.83 -12.13 -3.09
N GLY A 122 12.20 -11.52 -4.08
CA GLY A 122 12.19 -12.05 -5.43
C GLY A 122 11.21 -11.34 -6.34
N ARG A 123 10.72 -12.07 -7.35
CA ARG A 123 9.66 -11.56 -8.22
C ARG A 123 8.37 -11.38 -7.44
N ARG A 124 7.63 -10.32 -7.77
CA ARG A 124 6.37 -9.96 -7.10
C ARG A 124 5.42 -11.14 -6.96
N ARG A 125 5.18 -11.90 -8.04
CA ARG A 125 4.28 -13.06 -8.00
C ARG A 125 4.70 -14.11 -6.96
N ASN A 126 5.98 -14.50 -6.95
CA ASN A 126 6.48 -15.50 -6.01
C ASN A 126 6.39 -15.03 -4.56
N VAL A 127 6.62 -13.73 -4.34
CA VAL A 127 6.51 -13.12 -3.01
C VAL A 127 5.06 -13.10 -2.57
N LEU A 128 4.11 -12.72 -3.45
CA LEU A 128 2.68 -12.76 -3.15
C LEU A 128 2.18 -14.18 -2.87
N ASP A 129 2.65 -15.18 -3.61
CA ASP A 129 2.32 -16.58 -3.34
C ASP A 129 2.83 -17.00 -1.95
N ARG A 130 4.05 -16.60 -1.58
CA ARG A 130 4.60 -16.86 -0.23
C ARG A 130 3.85 -16.09 0.87
N THR A 131 3.45 -14.85 0.60
CA THR A 131 2.62 -14.05 1.52
C THR A 131 1.27 -14.73 1.76
N ALA A 132 0.65 -15.27 0.71
CA ALA A 132 -0.62 -15.97 0.82
C ALA A 132 -0.50 -17.24 1.66
N GLU A 133 0.60 -17.99 1.49
CA GLU A 133 0.92 -19.16 2.30
C GLU A 133 1.07 -18.81 3.79
N TRP A 134 1.75 -17.70 4.11
CA TRP A 134 1.93 -17.28 5.51
C TRP A 134 0.65 -16.74 6.16
N LEU A 135 -0.20 -16.08 5.37
CA LEU A 135 -1.48 -15.55 5.84
C LEU A 135 -2.60 -16.60 5.84
N ASP A 136 -2.34 -17.80 5.31
CA ASP A 136 -3.33 -18.87 5.06
C ASP A 136 -4.54 -18.38 4.24
N VAL A 137 -4.28 -17.62 3.17
CA VAL A 137 -5.32 -17.06 2.28
C VAL A 137 -5.09 -17.39 0.81
N ASN A 138 -6.11 -17.13 -0.01
CA ASN A 138 -6.00 -17.27 -1.45
C ASN A 138 -5.08 -16.18 -2.05
N PRO A 139 -4.05 -16.53 -2.86
CA PRO A 139 -3.18 -15.57 -3.54
C PRO A 139 -3.93 -14.55 -4.42
N ALA A 140 -5.09 -14.93 -4.96
CA ALA A 140 -5.93 -14.03 -5.75
C ALA A 140 -6.43 -12.82 -4.94
N SER A 141 -6.73 -13.02 -3.65
CA SER A 141 -7.17 -11.95 -2.74
C SER A 141 -6.07 -10.91 -2.51
N LEU A 142 -4.80 -11.35 -2.46
CA LEU A 142 -3.68 -10.43 -2.31
C LEU A 142 -3.45 -9.60 -3.58
N SER A 143 -3.61 -10.21 -4.74
CA SER A 143 -3.43 -9.52 -6.03
C SER A 143 -4.38 -8.32 -6.17
N ALA A 144 -5.62 -8.44 -5.67
CA ALA A 144 -6.59 -7.35 -5.65
C ALA A 144 -6.13 -6.15 -4.79
N LEU A 145 -5.49 -6.39 -3.64
CA LEU A 145 -4.99 -5.33 -2.75
C LEU A 145 -3.95 -4.43 -3.43
N PHE A 146 -3.14 -5.01 -4.32
CA PHE A 146 -2.13 -4.25 -5.07
C PHE A 146 -2.67 -3.67 -6.38
N GLN A 147 -3.84 -4.11 -6.85
CA GLN A 147 -4.58 -3.49 -7.96
C GLN A 147 -5.38 -2.27 -7.49
N LEU A 148 -5.83 -2.22 -6.24
CA LEU A 148 -6.56 -1.10 -5.62
C LEU A 148 -5.79 0.24 -5.58
N GLY A 149 -4.53 0.27 -6.03
CA GLY A 149 -3.77 1.50 -6.25
C GLY A 149 -3.86 2.09 -7.67
N LEU A 150 -4.60 1.45 -8.60
CA LEU A 150 -4.84 1.98 -9.95
C LEU A 150 -6.16 2.75 -10.08
N ASP A 151 -7.12 2.57 -9.16
CA ASP A 151 -8.50 3.08 -9.34
C ASP A 151 -9.05 3.98 -8.22
N THR A 152 -8.26 4.39 -7.21
CA THR A 152 -8.83 5.21 -6.11
C THR A 152 -8.13 6.53 -5.80
N ASP A 153 -7.27 7.03 -6.69
CA ASP A 153 -6.88 8.45 -6.72
C ASP A 153 -6.68 8.91 -8.17
N GLU A 154 -7.68 8.66 -9.05
CA GLU A 154 -7.97 9.65 -10.09
C GLU A 154 -8.58 10.86 -9.36
N GLU A 155 -7.73 11.66 -8.70
CA GLU A 155 -8.08 13.07 -8.48
C GLU A 155 -8.23 13.68 -9.87
N MET A 156 -9.44 13.62 -10.47
CA MET A 156 -9.72 14.13 -11.82
C MET A 156 -8.82 15.33 -12.14
N ASP A 157 -7.79 15.07 -12.94
CA ASP A 157 -6.75 16.04 -13.19
C ASP A 157 -7.42 17.26 -13.88
N ALA A 158 -6.78 18.42 -13.87
CA ALA A 158 -7.34 19.60 -14.55
C ALA A 158 -7.67 19.32 -16.04
N GLU A 159 -6.94 18.37 -16.64
CA GLU A 159 -7.14 17.88 -18.00
C GLU A 159 -8.43 17.05 -18.13
N ASP A 160 -8.71 16.14 -17.19
CA ASP A 160 -9.93 15.32 -17.19
C ASP A 160 -11.20 16.17 -17.03
N ARG A 161 -11.15 17.17 -16.14
CA ARG A 161 -12.25 18.15 -15.99
C ARG A 161 -12.48 18.97 -17.26
N PHE A 162 -11.41 19.31 -17.99
CA PHE A 162 -11.52 20.02 -19.25
C PHE A 162 -12.13 19.14 -20.34
N VAL A 163 -11.70 17.88 -20.45
CA VAL A 163 -12.23 16.91 -21.41
C VAL A 163 -13.71 16.64 -21.17
N GLU A 164 -14.14 16.41 -19.92
CA GLU A 164 -15.55 16.23 -19.59
C GLU A 164 -16.41 17.45 -19.96
N SER A 165 -15.90 18.66 -19.68
CA SER A 165 -16.58 19.90 -20.04
C SER A 165 -16.78 20.01 -21.55
N LYS A 166 -15.74 19.70 -22.33
CA LYS A 166 -15.81 19.72 -23.80
C LYS A 166 -16.74 18.64 -24.37
N LEU A 167 -16.75 17.46 -23.78
CA LEU A 167 -17.68 16.39 -24.16
C LEU A 167 -19.13 16.76 -23.87
N ARG A 168 -19.39 17.49 -22.78
CA ARG A 168 -20.72 18.00 -22.44
C ARG A 168 -21.19 19.07 -23.42
N GLU A 169 -20.36 20.07 -23.71
CA GLU A 169 -20.64 21.11 -24.73
C GLU A 169 -20.93 20.48 -26.10
N ALA A 170 -20.14 19.48 -26.51
CA ALA A 170 -20.34 18.78 -27.77
C ALA A 170 -21.68 18.04 -27.83
N ARG A 171 -22.10 17.38 -26.74
CA ARG A 171 -23.40 16.69 -26.66
C ARG A 171 -24.57 17.66 -26.74
N GLU A 172 -24.48 18.83 -26.10
CA GLU A 172 -25.51 19.86 -26.18
C GLU A 172 -25.63 20.43 -27.60
N LEU A 173 -24.49 20.68 -28.27
CA LEU A 173 -24.48 21.11 -29.67
C LEU A 173 -25.11 20.06 -30.59
N MET A 174 -24.78 18.78 -30.41
CA MET A 174 -25.36 17.69 -31.19
C MET A 174 -26.87 17.56 -30.94
N GLN A 175 -27.35 17.72 -29.71
CA GLN A 175 -28.78 17.73 -29.41
C GLN A 175 -29.49 18.91 -30.08
N ARG A 176 -28.90 20.12 -30.05
CA ARG A 176 -29.46 21.29 -30.75
C ARG A 176 -29.52 21.08 -32.26
N TYR A 177 -28.48 20.49 -32.87
CA TYR A 177 -28.51 20.12 -34.28
C TYR A 177 -29.58 19.07 -34.60
N ARG A 178 -29.86 18.16 -33.67
CA ARG A 178 -30.88 17.12 -33.83
C ARG A 178 -32.32 17.63 -33.63
N GLN A 179 -32.49 18.66 -32.80
CA GLN A 179 -33.78 19.30 -32.51
C GLN A 179 -34.08 20.49 -33.44
N GLY A 180 -33.06 21.06 -34.09
CA GLY A 180 -33.18 22.15 -35.05
C GLY A 180 -33.50 21.69 -36.48
N LYS A 181 -34.15 20.54 -36.65
CA LYS A 181 -34.65 20.03 -37.94
C LYS A 181 -36.14 19.77 -37.86
#